data_AF-A0A9P6QN88-F1
#
_entry.id   AF-A0A9P6QN88-F1
#
_cell.length_a   1.000
_cell.length_b   1.000
_cell.length_c   1.000
_cell.angle_alpha   90.00
_cell.angle_beta   90.00
_cell.angle_gamma   90.00
#
_symmetry.space_group_name_H-M   'P 1'
#
loop_
_entity.id
_entity.type
_entity.pdbx_description
1 polymer ?
#
loop_
_entity_poly.entity_id
_entity_poly.type
_entity_poly.pdbx_seq_one_letter_code
_entity_poly.pdbx_strand_id
1 'polypeptide(L)'
;MDFLAEMYRNDSTRNPNEDVDRWILNIFLQVAALPDSIISAHAQLLLRGLEKEGDDKKQAVYQGVLTGPLNPYPLMVQLPSPSSSPLLDKVQVATTINQDIHTLKLQRLSEQVNAVYIPPRAKPTFTSDDDSVFPLMEKAQEFLT
;
A
#
# COMPACT_ATOMS: atom_id res chain seq x y z
N MET A 1 -0.73 -12.91 8.29
CA MET A 1 -1.86 -13.49 7.53
C MET A 1 -3.04 -13.80 8.46
N ASP A 2 -2.79 -14.25 9.68
CA ASP A 2 -3.85 -14.61 10.64
C ASP A 2 -4.76 -13.43 11.02
N PHE A 3 -4.23 -12.22 11.08
CA PHE A 3 -5.03 -11.00 11.26
C PHE A 3 -6.10 -10.81 10.16
N LEU A 4 -5.76 -11.08 8.89
CA LEU A 4 -6.71 -10.96 7.79
C LEU A 4 -7.78 -12.05 7.85
N ALA A 5 -7.42 -13.25 8.31
CA ALA A 5 -8.37 -14.33 8.52
C ALA A 5 -9.33 -13.97 9.67
N GLU A 6 -8.81 -13.43 10.77
CA GLU A 6 -9.62 -12.97 11.89
C GLU A 6 -10.54 -11.80 11.52
N MET A 7 -10.05 -10.89 10.68
CA MET A 7 -10.86 -9.82 10.10
C MET A 7 -11.99 -10.34 9.20
N TYR A 8 -11.75 -11.41 8.44
CA TYR A 8 -12.79 -12.03 7.62
C TYR A 8 -13.84 -12.76 8.47
N ARG A 9 -13.44 -13.32 9.61
CA ARG A 9 -14.34 -14.03 10.52
C ARG A 9 -15.27 -13.10 11.29
N ASN A 10 -14.74 -11.98 11.77
CA ASN A 10 -15.46 -11.11 12.70
C ASN A 10 -16.15 -9.93 11.99
N ASP A 11 -17.39 -10.15 11.55
CA ASP A 11 -18.26 -9.06 11.06
C ASP A 11 -18.83 -8.18 12.17
N SER A 12 -18.78 -8.62 13.42
CA SER A 12 -19.41 -7.88 14.53
C SER A 12 -18.62 -6.62 14.93
N THR A 13 -17.31 -6.60 14.69
CA THR A 13 -16.43 -5.46 15.01
C THR A 13 -16.28 -4.48 13.84
N ARG A 14 -16.82 -4.84 12.68
CA ARG A 14 -16.59 -4.17 11.41
C ARG A 14 -17.92 -3.96 10.70
N ASN A 15 -18.16 -2.80 10.10
CA ASN A 15 -19.30 -2.65 9.20
C ASN A 15 -19.15 -3.65 8.02
N PRO A 16 -20.06 -4.63 7.84
CA PRO A 16 -19.92 -5.67 6.83
C PRO A 16 -19.90 -5.03 5.44
N ASN A 17 -18.82 -5.28 4.70
CA ASN A 17 -18.66 -4.79 3.33
C ASN A 17 -18.08 -5.91 2.47
N GLU A 18 -18.91 -6.39 1.54
CA GLU A 18 -18.57 -7.47 0.60
C GLU A 18 -17.32 -7.16 -0.21
N ASP A 19 -17.08 -5.90 -0.55
CA ASP A 19 -15.88 -5.51 -1.29
C ASP A 19 -14.65 -5.85 -0.48
N VAL A 20 -14.64 -5.55 0.82
CA VAL A 20 -13.42 -5.80 1.58
C VAL A 20 -13.22 -7.28 1.89
N ASP A 21 -14.28 -8.06 1.98
CA ASP A 21 -14.18 -9.52 2.05
C ASP A 21 -13.57 -10.07 0.76
N ARG A 22 -13.98 -9.56 -0.41
CA ARG A 22 -13.35 -9.89 -1.70
C ARG A 22 -11.88 -9.53 -1.71
N TRP A 23 -11.50 -8.40 -1.12
CA TRP A 23 -10.11 -7.95 -1.08
C TRP A 23 -9.24 -8.85 -0.21
N ILE A 24 -9.73 -9.18 0.98
CA ILE A 24 -9.06 -10.10 1.90
C ILE A 24 -8.82 -11.45 1.20
N LEU A 25 -9.84 -12.01 0.56
CA LEU A 25 -9.73 -13.27 -0.17
C LEU A 25 -8.76 -13.19 -1.36
N ASN A 26 -8.76 -12.09 -2.12
CA ASN A 26 -7.81 -11.88 -3.21
C ASN A 26 -6.36 -11.82 -2.70
N ILE A 27 -6.11 -11.16 -1.57
CA ILE A 27 -4.78 -11.15 -0.94
C ILE A 27 -4.34 -12.57 -0.58
N PHE A 28 -5.23 -13.37 0.02
CA PHE A 28 -4.95 -14.76 0.34
C PHE A 28 -4.62 -15.60 -0.89
N LEU A 29 -5.37 -15.47 -1.99
CA LEU A 29 -5.13 -16.19 -3.24
C LEU A 29 -3.79 -15.84 -3.86
N GLN A 30 -3.41 -14.57 -3.85
CA GLN A 30 -2.10 -14.16 -4.35
C GLN A 30 -0.95 -14.69 -3.50
N VAL A 31 -1.08 -14.61 -2.19
CA VAL A 31 -0.04 -15.12 -1.27
C VAL A 31 0.08 -16.64 -1.37
N ALA A 32 -1.04 -17.35 -1.58
CA ALA A 32 -1.05 -18.79 -1.85
C ALA A 32 -0.37 -19.18 -3.17
N ALA A 33 -0.25 -18.24 -4.12
CA ALA A 33 0.42 -18.44 -5.41
C ALA A 33 1.90 -18.04 -5.40
N LEU A 34 2.43 -17.54 -4.28
CA LEU A 34 3.86 -17.18 -4.16
C LEU A 34 4.76 -18.42 -4.11
N PRO A 35 6.02 -18.31 -4.58
CA PRO A 35 6.97 -19.44 -4.59
C PRO A 35 7.48 -19.85 -3.20
N ASP A 36 7.25 -19.03 -2.16
CA ASP A 36 7.61 -19.37 -0.79
C ASP A 36 6.71 -20.49 -0.25
N SER A 37 7.27 -21.66 -0.02
CA SER A 37 6.52 -22.86 0.36
C SER A 37 5.88 -22.77 1.75
N ILE A 38 6.46 -22.00 2.68
CA ILE A 38 5.95 -21.88 4.05
C ILE A 38 4.78 -20.91 4.05
N ILE A 39 4.96 -19.74 3.43
CA ILE A 39 3.95 -18.69 3.39
C ILE A 39 2.76 -19.11 2.51
N SER A 40 3.01 -19.75 1.37
CA SER A 40 1.96 -20.26 0.48
C SER A 40 1.16 -21.38 1.14
N ALA A 41 1.80 -22.34 1.80
CA ALA A 41 1.10 -23.42 2.50
C ALA A 41 0.23 -22.89 3.65
N HIS A 42 0.73 -21.91 4.41
CA HIS A 42 -0.05 -21.26 5.46
C HIS A 42 -1.26 -20.51 4.90
N ALA A 43 -1.09 -19.78 3.81
CA ALA A 43 -2.20 -19.08 3.14
C ALA A 43 -3.26 -20.05 2.58
N GLN A 44 -2.83 -21.17 2.00
CA GLN A 44 -3.75 -22.22 1.52
C GLN A 44 -4.53 -22.89 2.66
N LEU A 45 -3.88 -23.12 3.80
CA LEU A 45 -4.53 -23.68 4.99
C LEU A 45 -5.60 -22.73 5.51
N LEU A 46 -5.28 -21.43 5.61
CA LEU A 46 -6.24 -20.41 6.01
C LEU A 46 -7.41 -20.31 5.02
N LEU A 47 -7.15 -20.30 3.71
CA LEU A 47 -8.20 -20.27 2.67
C LEU A 47 -9.20 -21.43 2.81
N ARG A 48 -8.72 -22.65 3.07
CA ARG A 48 -9.59 -23.80 3.31
C ARG A 48 -10.40 -23.67 4.61
N GLY A 49 -9.81 -23.06 5.64
CA GLY A 49 -10.51 -22.76 6.89
C GLY A 49 -11.68 -21.80 6.67
N LEU A 50 -11.48 -20.78 5.84
CA LEU A 50 -12.48 -19.74 5.56
C LEU A 50 -13.62 -20.18 4.63
N GLU A 51 -13.46 -21.30 3.90
CA GLU A 51 -14.49 -21.83 2.97
C GLU A 51 -15.82 -22.15 3.67
N LYS A 52 -15.75 -22.62 4.91
CA LYS A 52 -16.90 -23.09 5.69
C LYS A 52 -17.42 -22.04 6.67
N GLU A 53 -16.96 -20.81 6.57
CA GLU A 53 -17.13 -19.79 7.60
C GLU A 53 -17.98 -18.62 7.12
N GLY A 54 -19.04 -18.31 7.87
CA GLY A 54 -20.00 -17.24 7.58
C GLY A 54 -21.36 -17.72 7.05
N ASP A 55 -22.20 -16.75 6.69
CA ASP A 55 -23.54 -16.98 6.12
C ASP A 55 -23.48 -17.28 4.61
N ASP A 56 -24.60 -17.74 4.03
CA ASP A 56 -24.74 -18.05 2.60
C ASP A 56 -24.20 -16.94 1.67
N LYS A 57 -24.32 -15.68 2.09
CA LYS A 57 -23.79 -14.51 1.37
C LYS A 57 -22.27 -14.47 1.31
N LYS A 58 -21.60 -14.73 2.44
CA LYS A 58 -20.14 -14.81 2.50
C LYS A 58 -19.61 -15.98 1.71
N GLN A 59 -20.32 -17.10 1.76
CA GLN A 59 -19.98 -18.27 0.96
C GLN A 59 -20.12 -17.98 -0.55
N ALA A 60 -21.15 -17.23 -0.95
CA ALA A 60 -21.29 -16.77 -2.34
C ALA A 60 -20.14 -15.85 -2.77
N VAL A 61 -19.68 -14.94 -1.90
CA VAL A 61 -18.51 -14.09 -2.15
C VAL A 61 -17.24 -14.92 -2.27
N TYR A 62 -17.02 -15.88 -1.35
CA TYR A 62 -15.88 -16.80 -1.40
C TYR A 62 -15.80 -17.56 -2.73
N GLN A 63 -16.91 -18.18 -3.14
CA GLN A 63 -16.99 -18.90 -4.42
C GLN A 63 -16.81 -17.97 -5.63
N GLY A 64 -17.35 -16.75 -5.57
CA GLY A 64 -17.19 -15.75 -6.61
C GLY A 64 -15.74 -15.29 -6.81
N VAL A 65 -14.97 -15.17 -5.73
CA VAL A 65 -13.54 -14.80 -5.80
C VAL A 65 -12.69 -15.97 -6.29
N LEU A 66 -13.01 -17.20 -5.87
CA LEU A 66 -12.25 -18.39 -6.29
C LEU A 66 -12.41 -18.71 -7.78
N THR A 67 -13.60 -18.44 -8.34
CA THR A 67 -13.93 -18.70 -9.75
C THR A 67 -13.62 -17.53 -10.68
N GLY A 68 -13.41 -16.34 -10.12
CA GLY A 68 -13.08 -15.12 -10.85
C GLY A 68 -11.60 -15.05 -11.26
N PRO A 69 -11.26 -14.19 -12.24
CA PRO A 69 -9.86 -13.91 -12.56
C PRO A 69 -9.17 -13.28 -11.33
N LEU A 70 -7.95 -13.74 -11.01
CA LEU A 70 -7.16 -13.11 -9.94
C LEU A 70 -7.02 -11.62 -10.24
N ASN A 71 -7.43 -10.79 -9.28
CA ASN A 71 -7.24 -9.35 -9.41
C ASN A 71 -5.72 -9.07 -9.38
N PRO A 72 -5.13 -8.43 -10.40
CA PRO A 72 -3.69 -8.14 -10.42
C PRO A 72 -3.26 -7.14 -9.34
N TYR A 73 -4.20 -6.40 -8.73
CA TYR A 73 -3.91 -5.37 -7.74
C TYR A 73 -4.78 -5.54 -6.48
N PRO A 74 -4.34 -6.37 -5.51
CA PRO A 74 -5.11 -6.68 -4.31
C PRO A 74 -5.07 -5.56 -3.27
N LEU A 75 -4.26 -4.52 -3.50
CA LEU A 75 -4.02 -3.38 -2.61
C LEU A 75 -4.36 -2.02 -3.25
N MET A 76 -5.00 -2.00 -4.42
CA MET A 76 -5.31 -0.75 -5.12
C MET A 76 -6.25 0.18 -4.30
N VAL A 77 -5.72 1.29 -3.80
CA VAL A 77 -6.48 2.38 -3.16
C VAL A 77 -7.58 3.00 -4.07
N GLN A 78 -7.66 2.56 -5.33
CA GLN A 78 -8.59 3.09 -6.32
C GLN A 78 -9.60 2.02 -6.75
N LEU A 79 -10.87 2.26 -6.42
CA LEU A 79 -11.99 1.56 -7.04
C LEU A 79 -12.03 1.85 -8.55
N PRO A 80 -12.52 0.92 -9.39
CA PRO A 80 -12.80 1.20 -10.78
C PRO A 80 -13.73 2.43 -10.87
N SER A 81 -13.38 3.39 -11.73
CA SER A 81 -14.15 4.62 -11.90
C SER A 81 -15.59 4.29 -12.26
N PRO A 82 -16.60 4.76 -11.49
CA PRO A 82 -17.99 4.51 -11.81
C PRO A 82 -18.31 5.13 -13.17
N SER A 83 -18.85 4.32 -14.09
CA SER A 83 -19.34 4.81 -15.37
C SER A 83 -20.55 5.70 -15.11
N SER A 84 -20.35 7.01 -15.22
CA SER A 84 -21.35 8.08 -15.17
C SER A 84 -21.81 8.56 -13.78
N SER A 85 -21.21 9.68 -13.35
CA SER A 85 -21.92 10.73 -12.61
C SER A 85 -21.23 12.07 -12.90
N PRO A 86 -21.98 13.17 -13.13
CA PRO A 86 -21.40 14.48 -13.43
C PRO A 86 -20.62 15.10 -12.25
N LEU A 87 -20.79 14.56 -11.02
CA LEU A 87 -19.96 14.92 -9.87
C LEU A 87 -18.60 14.17 -9.88
N LEU A 88 -18.54 12.99 -10.52
CA LEU A 88 -17.29 12.24 -10.67
C LEU A 88 -16.35 12.86 -11.68
N ASP A 89 -16.82 13.54 -12.73
CA ASP A 89 -15.92 14.23 -13.68
C ASP A 89 -15.00 15.25 -12.98
N LYS A 90 -15.50 15.95 -11.96
CA LYS A 90 -14.70 16.90 -11.19
C LYS A 90 -13.67 16.22 -10.28
N VAL A 91 -14.01 15.05 -9.74
CA VAL A 91 -13.09 14.23 -8.92
C VAL A 91 -12.07 13.53 -9.82
N GLN A 92 -12.46 13.12 -11.02
CA GLN A 92 -11.61 12.44 -11.98
C GLN A 92 -10.48 13.34 -12.46
N VAL A 93 -10.77 14.63 -12.72
CA VAL A 93 -9.74 15.65 -12.98
C VAL A 93 -8.73 15.74 -11.82
N ALA A 94 -9.18 15.71 -10.57
CA ALA A 94 -8.29 15.69 -9.40
C ALA A 94 -7.49 14.38 -9.28
N THR A 95 -8.03 13.26 -9.76
CA THR A 95 -7.35 11.95 -9.74
C THR A 95 -6.28 11.88 -10.83
N THR A 96 -6.56 12.45 -12.01
CA THR A 96 -5.59 12.60 -13.11
C THR A 96 -4.42 13.49 -12.70
N ILE A 97 -4.68 14.61 -12.01
CA ILE A 97 -3.61 15.48 -11.47
C ILE A 97 -2.71 14.71 -10.49
N ASN A 98 -3.29 13.84 -9.65
CA ASN A 98 -2.50 13.03 -8.72
C ASN A 98 -1.62 11.98 -9.44
N GLN A 99 -2.10 11.41 -10.55
CA GLN A 99 -1.32 10.50 -11.38
C GLN A 99 -0.16 11.23 -12.07
N ASP A 100 -0.40 12.45 -12.57
CA ASP A 100 0.64 13.28 -13.18
C ASP A 100 1.70 13.68 -12.14
N ILE A 101 1.30 14.06 -10.93
CA ILE A 101 2.22 14.39 -9.82
C ILE A 101 3.04 13.17 -9.41
N HIS A 102 2.42 11.99 -9.31
CA HIS A 102 3.12 10.76 -8.96
C HIS A 102 4.16 10.39 -10.02
N THR A 103 3.80 10.51 -11.30
CA THR A 103 4.69 10.26 -12.44
C THR A 103 5.85 11.25 -12.46
N LEU A 104 5.58 12.54 -12.25
CA LEU A 104 6.62 13.56 -12.13
C LEU A 104 7.56 13.32 -10.94
N LYS A 105 7.04 12.84 -9.81
CA LYS A 105 7.85 12.50 -8.64
C LYS A 105 8.78 11.32 -8.91
N LEU A 106 8.29 10.27 -9.55
CA LEU A 106 9.10 9.13 -9.98
C LEU A 106 10.16 9.53 -11.00
N GLN A 107 9.79 10.38 -11.97
CA GLN A 107 10.73 10.90 -12.96
C GLN A 107 11.86 11.70 -12.28
N ARG A 108 11.51 12.63 -11.37
CA ARG A 108 12.52 13.38 -10.60
C ARG A 108 13.43 12.50 -9.77
N LEU A 109 12.87 11.47 -9.12
CA LEU A 109 13.67 10.50 -8.36
C LEU A 109 14.61 9.68 -9.26
N SER A 110 14.19 9.36 -10.48
CA SER A 110 15.05 8.66 -11.46
C SER A 110 16.15 9.56 -12.03
N GLU A 111 15.88 10.86 -12.21
CA GLU A 111 16.88 11.87 -12.60
C GLU A 111 17.86 12.17 -11.44
N GLN A 112 17.43 11.96 -10.20
CA GLN A 112 18.25 12.15 -8.98
C GLN A 112 19.36 11.10 -8.82
N VAL A 113 19.43 10.07 -9.67
CA VAL A 113 20.55 9.11 -9.68
C VAL A 113 21.89 9.80 -9.98
N ASN A 114 21.88 10.99 -10.59
CA ASN A 114 23.05 11.85 -10.79
C ASN A 114 23.15 13.04 -9.82
N ALA A 115 22.42 13.02 -8.70
CA ALA A 115 22.53 14.09 -7.72
C ALA A 115 23.91 14.05 -7.06
N VAL A 116 24.73 15.06 -7.35
CA VAL A 116 25.98 15.32 -6.64
C VAL A 116 25.65 15.43 -5.16
N TYR A 117 26.16 14.51 -4.36
CA TYR A 117 26.02 14.57 -2.91
C TYR A 117 26.67 15.87 -2.40
N ILE A 118 25.86 16.78 -1.87
CA ILE A 118 26.33 17.99 -1.19
C ILE A 118 26.36 17.66 0.31
N PRO A 119 27.53 17.59 0.94
CA PRO A 119 27.62 17.33 2.37
C PRO A 119 26.82 18.36 3.17
N PRO A 120 26.04 17.92 4.18
CA PRO A 120 25.25 18.85 4.99
C PRO A 120 26.18 19.81 5.74
N ARG A 121 25.89 21.10 5.60
CA ARG A 121 26.57 22.17 6.32
C ARG A 121 25.62 22.80 7.32
N ALA A 122 26.14 23.18 8.48
CA ALA A 122 25.37 23.82 9.53
C ALA A 122 25.96 25.17 9.91
N LYS A 123 25.09 26.01 10.43
CA LYS A 123 25.46 27.29 11.05
C LYS A 123 25.84 27.08 12.52
N PRO A 124 26.87 27.75 13.05
CA PRO A 124 27.24 27.70 14.46
C PRO A 124 26.09 28.08 15.40
N THR A 125 25.32 29.10 15.01
CA THR A 125 24.17 29.58 15.77
C THR A 125 23.07 30.08 14.84
N PHE A 126 21.85 30.22 15.35
CA PHE A 126 20.71 30.74 14.58
C PHE A 126 20.94 32.17 14.05
N THR A 127 21.73 32.97 14.76
CA THR A 127 22.05 34.36 14.40
C THR A 127 23.33 34.52 13.59
N SER A 128 24.02 33.42 13.27
CA SER A 128 25.27 33.47 12.52
C SER A 128 25.03 33.74 11.03
N ASP A 129 26.03 34.35 10.39
CA ASP A 129 25.99 34.74 8.99
C ASP A 129 25.88 33.53 8.06
N ASP A 130 25.28 33.70 6.88
CA ASP A 130 25.09 32.63 5.89
C ASP A 130 26.41 32.05 5.36
N ASP A 131 27.48 32.85 5.37
CA ASP A 131 28.82 32.42 4.98
C ASP A 131 29.56 31.65 6.09
N SER A 132 29.08 31.75 7.34
CA SER A 132 29.68 31.07 8.49
C SER A 132 29.08 29.67 8.65
N VAL A 133 29.50 28.75 7.80
CA VAL A 133 29.02 27.35 7.81
C VAL A 133 30.15 26.35 8.09
N PHE A 134 29.83 25.25 8.77
CA PHE A 134 30.76 24.16 9.05
C PHE A 134 30.19 22.80 8.59
N PRO A 135 31.04 21.79 8.32
CA PRO A 135 30.61 20.44 7.97
C PRO A 135 29.90 19.77 9.17
N LEU A 136 28.60 19.51 9.04
CA LEU A 136 27.79 19.02 10.16
C LEU A 136 28.21 17.61 10.58
N MET A 137 28.51 16.75 9.61
CA MET A 137 28.82 15.34 9.88
C MET A 137 30.12 15.18 10.68
N GLU A 138 31.15 15.96 10.37
CA GLU A 138 32.44 15.92 11.09
C GLU A 138 32.25 16.36 12.55
N LYS A 139 31.50 17.44 12.80
CA LYS A 139 31.19 17.89 14.16
C LYS A 139 30.31 16.93 14.94
N ALA A 140 29.36 16.27 14.28
CA ALA A 140 28.55 15.24 14.93
C ALA A 140 29.40 14.03 15.36
N GLN A 141 30.38 13.62 14.55
CA GLN A 141 31.30 12.54 14.90
C GLN A 141 32.22 12.93 16.06
N GLU A 142 32.81 14.14 16.02
CA GLU A 142 33.62 14.66 17.13
C GLU A 142 32.85 14.70 18.46
N PHE A 143 31.55 14.99 18.43
CA PHE A 143 30.72 15.03 19.65
C PHE A 143 30.42 13.64 20.23
N LEU A 144 30.33 12.62 19.38
CA LEU A 144 29.97 11.26 19.79
C LEU A 144 31.17 10.43 20.27
N THR A 145 32.39 10.89 20.03
CA THR A 145 33.65 10.31 20.54
C THR A 145 34.09 10.94 21.84
#